data_AF-A0A848UV02-F1
#
_entry.id   AF-A0A848UV02-F1
#
_cell.length_a   1.000
_cell.length_b   1.000
_cell.length_c   1.000
_cell.angle_alpha   90.00
_cell.angle_beta   90.00
_cell.angle_gamma   90.00
#
_symmetry.space_group_name_H-M   'P 1'
#
loop_
_entity.id
_entity.type
_entity.pdbx_description
1 polymer ?
#
loop_
_entity_poly.entity_id
_entity_poly.type
_entity_poly.pdbx_seq_one_letter_code
_entity_poly.pdbx_strand_id
1 'polypeptide(L)'
;LNYPDGNFRYGHYGKNLEQFIKKACELEKEDERQALTLVLANLMKKHYLTWNRDSVEDETVLKQLEQLSNGKLKLQEGQSLIPTSELLKGTKTVSRKRPQNKKKKSHSGRR
;
A
#
# COMPACT_ATOMS: atom_id res chain seq x y z
N LEU A 1 -16.65 -23.87 19.37
CA LEU A 1 -16.35 -22.67 18.57
C LEU A 1 -14.96 -22.87 17.99
N ASN A 2 -14.83 -23.21 16.71
CA ASN A 2 -13.51 -23.32 16.06
C ASN A 2 -13.65 -22.84 14.61
N TYR A 3 -14.00 -21.57 14.49
CA TYR A 3 -13.71 -20.86 13.25
C TYR A 3 -12.23 -20.50 13.35
N PRO A 4 -11.38 -20.84 12.37
CA PRO A 4 -10.06 -20.26 12.34
C PRO A 4 -10.28 -18.77 12.17
N ASP A 5 -10.13 -18.03 13.27
CA ASP A 5 -10.15 -16.58 13.30
C ASP A 5 -8.94 -16.09 12.52
N GLY A 6 -9.00 -16.25 11.19
CA GLY A 6 -8.38 -15.36 10.23
C GLY A 6 -9.05 -14.00 10.39
N ASN A 7 -8.91 -13.43 11.58
CA ASN A 7 -9.16 -12.05 11.89
C ASN A 7 -8.13 -11.30 11.06
N PHE A 8 -8.45 -11.11 9.78
CA PHE A 8 -7.87 -10.07 8.95
C PHE A 8 -8.27 -8.75 9.60
N ARG A 9 -7.57 -8.38 10.69
CA ARG A 9 -7.76 -7.12 11.42
C ARG A 9 -7.60 -5.93 10.48
N TYR A 10 -7.01 -6.14 9.29
CA TYR A 10 -6.87 -5.17 8.22
C TYR A 10 -7.25 -5.77 6.85
N GLY A 11 -8.56 -5.91 6.59
CA GLY A 11 -9.08 -6.34 5.29
C GLY A 11 -8.57 -5.52 4.08
N HIS A 12 -7.97 -4.35 4.31
CA HIS A 12 -7.38 -3.47 3.30
C HIS A 12 -5.98 -3.91 2.80
N TYR A 13 -5.24 -4.72 3.57
CA TYR A 13 -3.89 -5.17 3.20
C TYR A 13 -3.88 -6.56 2.55
N GLY A 14 -4.91 -7.38 2.79
CA GLY A 14 -5.05 -8.73 2.26
C GLY A 14 -4.03 -9.73 2.82
N LYS A 15 -4.15 -11.00 2.40
CA LYS A 15 -3.31 -12.15 2.82
C LYS A 15 -1.82 -11.98 2.55
N ASN A 16 -1.47 -11.19 1.53
CA ASN A 16 -0.10 -11.08 1.06
C ASN A 16 0.79 -10.30 2.03
N LEU A 17 0.26 -9.26 2.69
CA LEU A 17 1.04 -8.43 3.61
C LEU A 17 1.53 -9.23 4.82
N GLU A 18 0.66 -10.06 5.39
CA GLU A 18 0.99 -10.94 6.52
C GLU A 18 2.11 -11.93 6.16
N GLN A 19 2.03 -12.53 4.97
CA GLN A 19 3.08 -13.43 4.48
C GLN A 19 4.42 -12.72 4.30
N PHE A 20 4.41 -11.47 3.81
CA PHE A 20 5.64 -10.70 3.68
C PHE A 20 6.24 -10.33 5.04
N ILE A 21 5.42 -9.93 6.01
CA ILE A 21 5.87 -9.62 7.37
C ILE A 21 6.47 -10.87 8.03
N LYS A 22 5.83 -12.02 7.86
CA LYS A 22 6.35 -13.29 8.37
C LYS A 22 7.69 -13.65 7.73
N LYS A 23 7.82 -13.53 6.41
CA LYS A 23 9.10 -13.76 5.71
C LYS A 23 10.19 -12.77 6.15
N ALA A 24 9.85 -11.50 6.31
CA ALA A 24 10.79 -10.50 6.80
C ALA A 24 11.29 -10.81 8.22
N CYS A 25 10.43 -11.41 9.06
CA CYS A 25 10.80 -11.89 10.39
C CYS A 25 11.69 -13.16 10.36
N GLU A 26 11.57 -14.00 9.32
CA GLU A 26 12.37 -15.22 9.16
C GLU A 26 13.78 -14.94 8.62
N LEU A 27 14.08 -13.71 8.18
CA LEU A 27 15.40 -13.32 7.73
C LEU A 27 16.37 -13.18 8.91
N GLU A 28 17.46 -13.94 8.87
CA GLU A 28 18.56 -13.86 9.84
C GLU A 28 19.45 -12.63 9.63
N LYS A 29 19.57 -12.14 8.40
CA LYS A 29 20.39 -10.97 8.08
C LYS A 29 19.65 -9.69 8.45
N GLU A 30 20.25 -8.95 9.38
CA GLU A 30 19.69 -7.71 9.87
C GLU A 30 19.55 -6.63 8.78
N ASP A 31 20.52 -6.51 7.87
CA ASP A 31 20.47 -5.57 6.76
C ASP A 31 19.30 -5.86 5.79
N GLU A 32 19.12 -7.14 5.43
CA GLU A 32 18.04 -7.58 4.54
C GLU A 32 16.67 -7.39 5.23
N ARG A 33 16.58 -7.71 6.52
CA ARG A 33 15.40 -7.49 7.34
C ARG A 33 15.02 -6.01 7.39
N GLN A 34 15.97 -5.11 7.59
CA GLN A 34 15.71 -3.66 7.61
C GLN A 34 15.24 -3.15 6.25
N ALA A 35 15.90 -3.54 5.16
CA ALA A 35 15.50 -3.16 3.81
C ALA A 35 14.06 -3.63 3.50
N LEU A 36 13.72 -4.88 3.84
CA LEU A 36 12.36 -5.40 3.67
C LEU A 36 11.33 -4.72 4.57
N THR A 37 11.71 -4.37 5.79
CA THR A 37 10.84 -3.61 6.72
C THR A 37 10.48 -2.26 6.12
N LEU A 38 11.46 -1.55 5.55
CA LEU A 38 11.23 -0.26 4.89
C LEU A 38 10.33 -0.40 3.66
N VAL A 39 10.56 -1.42 2.84
CA VAL A 39 9.71 -1.72 1.68
C VAL A 39 8.27 -2.05 2.12
N LEU A 40 8.11 -2.85 3.17
CA LEU A 40 6.80 -3.22 3.72
C LEU A 40 6.04 -2.02 4.28
N ALA A 41 6.71 -1.15 5.03
CA ALA A 41 6.11 0.06 5.56
C ALA A 41 5.67 1.00 4.43
N ASN A 42 6.49 1.16 3.38
CA ASN A 42 6.10 1.94 2.19
C ASN A 42 4.91 1.31 1.44
N LEU A 43 4.86 -0.02 1.36
CA LEU A 43 3.74 -0.75 0.76
C LEU A 43 2.45 -0.56 1.57
N MET A 44 2.54 -0.64 2.91
CA MET A 44 1.40 -0.38 3.80
C MET A 44 0.88 1.04 3.62
N LYS A 45 1.77 2.04 3.64
CA LYS A 45 1.39 3.44 3.41
C LYS A 45 0.67 3.63 2.07
N LYS A 46 1.16 2.99 1.01
CA LYS A 46 0.52 3.02 -0.32
C LYS A 46 -0.86 2.34 -0.33
N HIS A 47 -0.99 1.17 0.29
CA HIS A 47 -2.28 0.50 0.45
C HIS A 47 -3.26 1.39 1.22
N TYR A 48 -2.80 2.01 2.31
CA TYR A 48 -3.61 2.90 3.11
C TYR A 48 -4.14 4.06 2.29
N LEU A 49 -3.31 4.73 1.47
CA LEU A 49 -3.76 5.80 0.57
C LEU A 49 -4.71 5.33 -0.54
N THR A 50 -4.65 4.05 -0.91
CA THR A 50 -5.51 3.46 -1.94
C THR A 50 -6.91 3.16 -1.40
N TRP A 51 -6.98 2.69 -0.14
CA TRP A 51 -8.23 2.26 0.50
C TRP A 51 -8.83 3.31 1.44
N ASN A 52 -7.99 4.10 2.08
CA ASN A 52 -8.35 5.21 2.95
C ASN A 52 -7.93 6.52 2.26
N ARG A 53 -8.90 7.41 2.02
CA ARG A 53 -8.63 8.70 1.35
C ARG A 53 -7.99 9.74 2.27
N ASP A 54 -7.82 9.41 3.54
CA ASP A 54 -7.16 10.27 4.51
C ASP A 54 -5.65 10.05 4.52
N SER A 55 -4.90 11.12 4.78
CA SER A 55 -3.45 11.06 4.96
C SER A 55 -3.12 10.17 6.15
N VAL A 56 -2.12 9.31 6.01
CA VAL A 56 -1.58 8.50 7.12
C VAL A 56 -0.19 8.98 7.51
N GLU A 57 0.03 9.08 8.82
CA GLU A 57 1.33 9.40 9.41
C GLU A 57 2.23 8.16 9.48
N ASP A 58 3.53 8.39 9.41
CA ASP A 58 4.55 7.33 9.42
C ASP A 58 4.50 6.54 10.73
N GLU A 59 4.29 7.21 11.85
CA GLU A 59 4.17 6.58 13.18
C GLU A 59 3.03 5.57 13.23
N THR A 60 1.88 5.89 12.61
CA THR A 60 0.73 4.98 12.58
C THR A 60 1.05 3.73 11.77
N VAL A 61 1.70 3.88 10.61
CA VAL A 61 2.11 2.75 9.76
C VAL A 61 3.13 1.88 10.49
N LEU A 62 4.12 2.49 11.14
CA LEU A 62 5.15 1.77 11.90
C LEU A 62 4.56 1.01 13.08
N LYS A 63 3.65 1.63 13.84
CA LYS A 63 2.96 0.98 14.95
C LYS A 63 2.15 -0.22 14.49
N GLN A 64 1.46 -0.12 13.35
CA GLN A 64 0.74 -1.26 12.77
C GLN A 64 1.67 -2.37 12.32
N LEU A 65 2.80 -2.04 11.70
CA LEU A 65 3.81 -3.01 11.28
C LEU A 65 4.45 -3.72 12.47
N GLU A 66 4.74 -2.99 13.55
CA GLU A 66 5.25 -3.57 14.79
C GLU A 66 4.23 -4.52 15.43
N GLN A 67 2.95 -4.14 15.47
CA GLN A 67 1.88 -5.00 15.95
C GLN A 67 1.72 -6.27 15.11
N LEU A 68 1.79 -6.16 13.77
CA LEU A 68 1.67 -7.30 12.86
C LEU A 68 2.89 -8.22 12.91
N SER A 69 4.07 -7.66 13.19
CA SER A 69 5.32 -8.43 13.33
C SER A 69 5.55 -8.97 14.74
N ASN A 70 4.60 -8.78 15.67
CA ASN A 70 4.77 -9.08 17.10
C ASN A 70 6.04 -8.45 17.71
N GLY A 71 6.39 -7.22 17.30
CA GLY A 71 7.55 -6.49 17.82
C GLY A 71 8.90 -6.93 17.25
N LYS A 72 8.91 -7.83 16.24
CA LYS A 72 10.15 -8.39 15.68
C LYS A 72 10.75 -7.54 14.56
N LEU A 73 9.95 -6.70 13.90
CA LEU A 73 10.41 -5.75 12.89
C LEU A 73 10.36 -4.34 13.48
N LYS A 74 11.54 -3.73 13.64
CA LYS A 74 11.70 -2.34 14.04
C LYS A 74 12.47 -1.59 12.97
N LEU A 75 11.95 -0.42 12.60
CA LEU A 75 12.69 0.50 11.75
C LEU A 75 13.71 1.25 12.62
N GLN A 76 14.93 1.42 12.11
CA GLN A 76 15.97 2.19 12.80
C GLN A 76 15.62 3.68 12.77
N GLU A 77 15.98 4.40 13.84
CA GLU A 77 15.83 5.85 13.94
C GLU A 77 16.69 6.52 12.85
N GLY A 78 16.04 7.21 11.91
CA GLY A 78 16.68 7.87 10.77
C GLY A 78 16.22 7.39 9.39
N GLN A 79 15.49 6.28 9.31
CA GLN A 79 14.84 5.86 8.07
C GLN A 79 13.42 6.45 8.01
N SER A 80 13.19 7.39 7.09
CA SER A 80 11.86 7.96 6.85
C SER A 80 11.13 7.20 5.75
N LEU A 81 9.80 7.10 5.86
CA LEU A 81 8.99 6.53 4.79
C LEU A 81 8.84 7.51 3.64
N ILE A 82 8.52 6.99 2.46
CA ILE A 82 8.27 7.82 1.29
C ILE A 82 7.07 8.72 1.59
N PRO A 83 7.16 10.05 1.36
CA PRO A 83 6.07 10.97 1.64
C PRO A 83 4.84 10.63 0.81
N THR A 84 3.65 10.85 1.38
CA THR A 84 2.37 10.58 0.73
C THR A 84 2.25 11.28 -0.62
N SER A 85 2.81 12.49 -0.74
CA SER A 85 2.85 13.28 -1.99
C SER A 85 3.61 12.58 -3.12
N GLU A 86 4.67 11.85 -2.81
CA GLU A 86 5.47 11.11 -3.79
C GLU A 86 4.80 9.78 -4.16
N LEU A 87 4.22 9.08 -3.17
CA LEU A 87 3.43 7.86 -3.40
C LEU A 87 2.20 8.12 -4.30
N LEU A 88 1.53 9.26 -4.12
CA LEU A 88 0.37 9.67 -4.94
C LEU A 88 0.75 10.20 -6.33
N LYS A 89 1.97 10.73 -6.52
CA LYS A 89 2.42 11.17 -7.86
C LYS A 89 2.52 10.01 -8.84
N GLY A 90 2.93 8.83 -8.38
CA GLY A 90 3.05 7.62 -9.20
C GLY A 90 1.72 6.97 -9.62
N THR A 91 0.61 7.23 -8.92
CA THR A 91 -0.70 6.65 -9.22
C THR A 91 -1.56 7.50 -10.17
N LYS A 92 -1.13 8.73 -10.51
CA LYS A 92 -1.86 9.62 -11.43
C LYS A 92 -1.88 9.19 -12.90
N THR A 93 -1.15 8.13 -13.28
CA THR A 93 -1.08 7.67 -14.68
C THR A 93 -2.23 6.74 -15.11
N VAL A 94 -3.13 6.34 -14.20
CA VAL A 94 -4.38 5.64 -14.57
C VAL A 94 -5.61 6.46 -14.19
N SER A 95 -5.55 7.78 -14.44
CA SER A 95 -6.78 8.44 -14.85
C SER A 95 -7.19 7.79 -16.16
N ARG A 96 -8.11 6.81 -16.07
CA ARG A 96 -8.94 6.33 -17.19
C ARG A 96 -9.63 7.57 -17.77
N LYS A 97 -8.93 8.32 -18.63
CA LYS A 97 -9.57 9.16 -19.63
C LYS A 97 -10.28 8.18 -20.55
N ARG A 98 -11.52 7.82 -20.19
CA ARG A 98 -12.49 7.27 -21.12
C ARG A 98 -12.38 8.11 -22.38
N PRO A 99 -12.04 7.54 -23.55
CA PRO A 99 -12.12 8.29 -24.79
C PRO A 99 -13.60 8.65 -24.97
N GLN A 100 -13.92 9.92 -24.73
CA GLN A 100 -15.25 10.46 -24.95
C GLN A 100 -15.45 10.45 -26.47
N ASN A 101 -16.13 9.40 -26.94
CA ASN A 101 -16.48 9.20 -28.33
C ASN A 101 -17.38 10.36 -28.79
N LYS A 102 -16.77 11.47 -29.23
CA LYS A 102 -17.45 12.55 -29.93
C LYS A 102 -17.84 12.04 -31.32
N LYS A 103 -18.99 11.36 -31.40
CA LYS A 103 -19.73 11.20 -32.66
C LYS A 103 -20.03 12.59 -33.21
N LYS A 104 -19.20 13.07 -34.13
CA LYS A 104 -19.52 14.21 -35.01
C LYS A 104 -20.69 13.78 -35.89
N LYS A 105 -21.86 14.37 -35.66
CA LYS A 105 -22.94 14.45 -36.66
C LYS A 105 -22.39 15.27 -37.84
N SER A 106 -22.17 14.64 -38.99
CA SER A 106 -22.03 15.36 -40.26
C SER A 106 -23.40 15.48 -40.90
N HIS A 107 -23.91 16.71 -40.89
CA HIS A 107 -24.97 17.17 -41.76
C HIS A 107 -24.42 17.16 -43.19
N SER A 108 -25.02 16.39 -44.09
CA SER A 108 -24.77 16.48 -45.53
C SER A 108 -26.09 16.29 -46.24
N GLY A 109 -26.84 17.39 -46.35
CA GLY A 109 -27.78 17.53 -47.44
C GLY A 109 -27.01 17.57 -48.76
N ARG A 110 -27.30 16.63 -49.64
CA ARG A 110 -27.32 16.81 -51.10
C ARG A 110 -27.70 15.49 -51.76
N ARG A 111 -28.96 15.38 -52.15
CA ARG A 111 -29.43 15.18 -53.52
C ARG A 111 -30.94 15.04 -53.52
#